data_AF-A0A448Y380-F1
#
_entry.id   AF-A0A448Y380-F1
#
_cell.length_a   1.000
_cell.length_b   1.000
_cell.length_c   1.000
_cell.angle_alpha   90.00
_cell.angle_beta   90.00
_cell.angle_gamma   90.00
#
_symmetry.space_group_name_H-M   'P 1'
#
loop_
_entity.id
_entity.type
_entity.pdbx_description
1 polymer ?
#
loop_
_entity_poly.entity_id
_entity_poly.type
_entity_poly.pdbx_seq_one_letter_code
_entity_poly.pdbx_strand_id
1 'polypeptide(L)'
;MKISHMKFKLLISVVTLAVMMFSTAHAQVVLPNLLTVDNNRIQAKLSLTTAIEVDLTIEFENSIGLHASNFDITAELLDPSDLVITDRLPSLLTSATSGFPVLVSISPKADSGFGFEGVAMVELYTKALHYTPSIPFRLFTSHADGTFEDITTLTSSGSLRARGSTGQFSDFIILLDTRVPNTVIGDKVSNISQTVNNNRSDISLVLQGVLDSGINDIQNALAIDDDAAALTAVDSLISVVDNASGSDIPDVWLADGSVVNAKGILLTQLQTLRFSLRTL
;
A
#
# COMPACT_ATOMS: atom_id res chain seq x y z
N MET A 1 -67.08 49.68 45.68
CA MET A 1 -66.42 50.19 44.46
C MET A 1 -65.83 48.99 43.72
N LYS A 2 -66.29 48.73 42.48
CA LYS A 2 -65.73 47.72 41.57
C LYS A 2 -64.35 48.16 41.08
N ILE A 3 -63.47 47.19 40.78
CA ILE A 3 -62.46 47.04 39.70
C ILE A 3 -61.59 45.83 40.15
N SER A 4 -61.54 44.62 39.57
CA SER A 4 -61.47 44.11 38.19
C SER A 4 -60.04 43.83 37.68
N HIS A 5 -59.77 42.54 37.40
CA HIS A 5 -58.73 41.92 36.54
C HIS A 5 -57.30 41.84 37.15
N MET A 6 -56.53 40.76 37.02
CA MET A 6 -56.19 40.07 35.77
C MET A 6 -55.62 38.65 36.05
N LYS A 7 -56.04 37.67 35.25
CA LYS A 7 -55.53 36.29 35.26
C LYS A 7 -54.15 36.26 34.58
N PHE A 8 -53.11 35.80 35.26
CA PHE A 8 -51.82 35.47 34.62
C PHE A 8 -51.76 33.95 34.40
N LYS A 9 -51.99 33.53 33.15
CA LYS A 9 -51.77 32.15 32.72
C LYS A 9 -50.26 31.94 32.58
N LEU A 10 -49.68 31.07 33.41
CA LEU A 10 -48.33 30.55 33.18
C LEU A 10 -48.39 29.58 31.99
N LEU A 11 -47.77 29.95 30.88
CA LEU A 11 -47.43 29.02 29.80
C LEU A 11 -46.20 28.23 30.26
N ILE A 12 -46.33 26.92 30.45
CA ILE A 12 -45.19 26.01 30.60
C ILE A 12 -44.74 25.65 29.19
N SER A 13 -43.64 26.25 28.75
CA SER A 13 -42.94 25.83 27.53
C SER A 13 -42.19 24.53 27.81
N VAL A 14 -42.66 23.44 27.22
CA VAL A 14 -41.94 22.16 27.17
C VAL A 14 -40.85 22.28 26.11
N VAL A 15 -39.58 22.36 26.55
CA VAL A 15 -38.41 22.23 25.67
C VAL A 15 -38.10 20.75 25.55
N THR A 16 -38.45 20.14 24.43
CA THR A 16 -38.08 18.77 24.10
C THR A 16 -36.64 18.78 23.57
N LEU A 17 -35.68 18.40 24.40
CA LEU A 17 -34.29 18.22 23.99
C LEU A 17 -34.15 16.88 23.26
N ALA A 18 -34.06 16.92 21.93
CA ALA A 18 -33.73 15.75 21.12
C ALA A 18 -32.23 15.47 21.25
N VAL A 19 -31.87 14.48 22.08
CA VAL A 19 -30.53 13.90 22.11
C VAL A 19 -30.37 13.08 20.82
N MET A 20 -29.67 13.64 19.82
CA MET A 20 -29.19 12.86 18.69
C MET A 20 -28.12 11.90 19.22
N MET A 21 -28.48 10.62 19.33
CA MET A 21 -27.53 9.54 19.47
C MET A 21 -26.71 9.49 18.17
N PHE A 22 -25.55 10.13 18.15
CA PHE A 22 -24.56 9.89 17.12
C PHE A 22 -24.00 8.50 17.36
N SER A 23 -24.55 7.48 16.69
CA SER A 23 -23.88 6.20 16.59
C SER A 23 -22.69 6.40 15.66
N THR A 24 -21.49 6.46 16.21
CA THR A 24 -20.27 6.29 15.41
C THR A 24 -20.34 4.88 14.83
N ALA A 25 -20.71 4.77 13.56
CA ALA A 25 -20.56 3.53 12.83
C ALA A 25 -19.05 3.26 12.75
N HIS A 26 -18.54 2.40 13.64
CA HIS A 26 -17.20 1.89 13.49
C HIS A 26 -17.16 1.07 12.20
N ALA A 27 -16.18 1.35 11.34
CA ALA A 27 -15.92 0.51 10.17
C ALA A 27 -15.80 -0.95 10.62
N GLN A 28 -16.45 -1.86 9.89
CA GLN A 28 -16.42 -3.27 10.24
C GLN A 28 -15.05 -3.85 9.89
N VAL A 29 -14.19 -3.97 10.90
CA VAL A 29 -12.94 -4.71 10.82
C VAL A 29 -13.25 -6.21 10.86
N VAL A 30 -12.74 -6.98 9.91
CA VAL A 30 -12.89 -8.43 9.83
C VAL A 30 -11.55 -9.14 9.95
N LEU A 31 -11.59 -10.33 10.54
CA LEU A 31 -10.47 -11.27 10.59
C LEU A 31 -10.57 -12.29 9.45
N PRO A 32 -9.47 -12.98 9.08
CA PRO A 32 -9.51 -14.02 8.07
C PRO A 32 -10.41 -15.18 8.50
N ASN A 33 -11.28 -15.62 7.60
CA ASN A 33 -12.06 -16.85 7.77
C ASN A 33 -11.21 -18.11 7.53
N LEU A 34 -10.11 -17.95 6.80
CA LEU A 34 -9.07 -18.95 6.59
C LEU A 34 -7.73 -18.22 6.65
N LEU A 35 -6.79 -18.76 7.42
CA LEU A 35 -5.40 -18.34 7.46
C LEU A 35 -4.51 -19.57 7.41
N THR A 36 -3.62 -19.64 6.43
CA THR A 36 -2.61 -20.69 6.31
C THR A 36 -1.24 -20.08 6.17
N VAL A 37 -0.29 -20.63 6.92
CA VAL A 37 1.11 -20.21 6.90
C VAL A 37 1.93 -21.47 6.65
N ASP A 38 2.70 -21.49 5.57
CA ASP A 38 3.54 -22.63 5.20
C ASP A 38 4.82 -22.16 4.50
N ASN A 39 5.96 -22.70 4.93
CA ASN A 39 7.30 -22.34 4.47
C ASN A 39 7.54 -20.81 4.45
N ASN A 40 7.52 -20.22 3.26
CA ASN A 40 7.72 -18.80 2.99
C ASN A 40 6.44 -18.14 2.46
N ARG A 41 5.25 -18.63 2.86
CA ARG A 41 3.99 -18.19 2.27
C ARG A 41 2.88 -18.02 3.30
N ILE A 42 2.13 -16.93 3.17
CA ILE A 42 0.89 -16.65 3.89
C ILE A 42 -0.25 -16.67 2.87
N GLN A 43 -1.36 -17.30 3.25
CA GLN A 43 -2.63 -17.11 2.54
C GLN A 43 -3.73 -16.81 3.54
N ALA A 44 -4.51 -15.78 3.25
CA ALA A 44 -5.63 -15.38 4.07
C ALA A 44 -6.86 -15.11 3.19
N LYS A 45 -8.03 -15.47 3.69
CA LYS A 45 -9.30 -15.18 3.04
C LYS A 45 -10.16 -14.32 3.94
N LEU A 46 -10.46 -13.09 3.50
CA LEU A 46 -11.21 -12.11 4.27
C LEU A 46 -12.55 -11.81 3.56
N SER A 47 -13.67 -12.06 4.25
CA SER A 47 -15.02 -11.80 3.75
C SER A 47 -15.61 -10.60 4.50
N LEU A 48 -15.71 -9.45 3.83
CA LEU A 48 -16.21 -8.20 4.44
C LEU A 48 -17.73 -8.12 4.35
N THR A 49 -18.29 -8.53 3.21
CA THR A 49 -19.75 -8.63 2.98
C THR A 49 -20.06 -9.87 2.16
N THR A 50 -21.33 -10.10 1.83
CA THR A 50 -21.72 -11.17 0.88
C THR A 50 -21.24 -10.94 -0.55
N ALA A 51 -20.85 -9.70 -0.90
CA ALA A 51 -20.39 -9.32 -2.24
C ALA A 51 -18.89 -8.97 -2.29
N ILE A 52 -18.28 -8.65 -1.14
CA ILE A 52 -16.89 -8.20 -1.05
C ILE A 52 -16.07 -9.22 -0.26
N GLU A 53 -15.15 -9.85 -0.99
CA GLU A 53 -14.20 -10.83 -0.48
C GLU A 53 -12.83 -10.55 -1.11
N VAL A 54 -11.78 -10.78 -0.34
CA VAL A 54 -10.39 -10.69 -0.80
C VAL A 54 -9.61 -11.90 -0.34
N ASP A 55 -8.96 -12.55 -1.30
CA ASP A 55 -7.94 -13.55 -1.05
C ASP A 55 -6.58 -12.83 -1.09
N LEU A 56 -5.90 -12.82 0.07
CA LEU A 56 -4.54 -12.33 0.22
C LEU A 56 -3.56 -13.50 0.08
N THR A 57 -2.53 -13.34 -0.73
CA THR A 57 -1.36 -14.23 -0.76
C THR A 57 -0.10 -13.40 -0.61
N ILE A 58 0.80 -13.84 0.27
CA ILE A 58 2.14 -13.27 0.41
C ILE A 58 3.15 -14.38 0.26
N GLU A 59 4.16 -14.16 -0.58
CA GLU A 59 5.27 -15.08 -0.78
C GLU A 59 6.59 -14.35 -0.51
N PHE A 60 7.34 -14.85 0.46
CA PHE A 60 8.66 -14.37 0.82
C PHE A 60 9.72 -15.10 0.01
N GLU A 61 10.80 -14.40 -0.35
CA GLU A 61 12.00 -15.09 -0.82
C GLU A 61 12.60 -15.94 0.29
N ASN A 62 12.81 -15.34 1.46
CA ASN A 62 13.29 -16.03 2.64
C ASN A 62 12.68 -15.42 3.92
N SER A 63 11.79 -16.16 4.59
CA SER A 63 11.13 -15.70 5.81
C SER A 63 11.88 -16.15 7.08
N ILE A 64 11.83 -15.32 8.11
CA ILE A 64 12.43 -15.55 9.42
C ILE A 64 11.31 -15.56 10.45
N GLY A 65 11.20 -16.67 11.20
CA GLY A 65 10.19 -16.76 12.26
C GLY A 65 8.75 -16.64 11.75
N LEU A 66 8.43 -17.15 10.55
CA LEU A 66 7.09 -17.05 9.99
C LEU A 66 6.12 -18.02 10.69
N HIS A 67 5.17 -17.47 11.44
CA HIS A 67 4.10 -18.24 12.09
C HIS A 67 2.83 -17.39 12.22
N ALA A 68 1.66 -18.01 12.17
CA ALA A 68 0.37 -17.30 12.20
C ALA A 68 0.15 -16.44 13.46
N SER A 69 0.86 -16.72 14.56
CA SER A 69 0.79 -15.93 15.79
C SER A 69 1.54 -14.60 15.73
N ASN A 70 2.44 -14.43 14.75
CA ASN A 70 3.45 -13.37 14.73
C ASN A 70 2.97 -12.09 14.04
N PHE A 71 1.76 -12.11 13.48
CA PHE A 71 1.15 -10.98 12.83
C PHE A 71 -0.37 -11.05 12.97
N ASP A 72 -1.00 -9.89 12.94
CA ASP A 72 -2.44 -9.78 12.81
C ASP A 72 -2.76 -9.33 11.38
N ILE A 73 -3.69 -10.03 10.73
CA ILE A 73 -4.20 -9.67 9.39
C ILE A 73 -5.65 -9.26 9.56
N THR A 74 -6.01 -8.09 9.07
CA THR A 74 -7.37 -7.58 9.09
C THR A 74 -7.74 -7.01 7.74
N ALA A 75 -9.05 -6.91 7.48
CA ALA A 75 -9.55 -6.08 6.41
C ALA A 75 -10.71 -5.22 6.91
N GLU A 76 -10.88 -4.05 6.33
CA GLU A 76 -12.00 -3.18 6.62
C GLU A 76 -12.53 -2.48 5.37
N LEU A 77 -13.80 -2.11 5.42
CA LEU A 77 -14.41 -1.25 4.41
C LEU A 77 -14.11 0.20 4.77
N LEU A 78 -13.46 0.89 3.85
CA LEU A 78 -13.16 2.31 3.98
C LEU A 78 -14.40 3.14 3.73
N ASP A 79 -14.56 4.19 4.53
CA ASP A 79 -15.37 5.34 4.16
C ASP A 79 -14.58 6.18 3.15
N PRO A 80 -15.10 6.44 1.94
CA PRO A 80 -14.43 7.28 0.95
C PRO A 80 -14.13 8.71 1.42
N SER A 81 -14.73 9.14 2.53
CA SER A 81 -14.49 10.44 3.18
C SER A 81 -13.56 10.37 4.40
N ASP A 82 -12.99 9.20 4.71
CA ASP A 82 -12.06 9.03 5.82
C ASP A 82 -10.75 9.78 5.55
N LEU A 83 -10.52 10.85 6.30
CA LEU A 83 -9.30 11.67 6.21
C LEU A 83 -8.05 10.88 6.62
N VAL A 84 -8.17 9.87 7.48
CA VAL A 84 -7.04 9.04 7.90
C VAL A 84 -6.41 8.33 6.70
N ILE A 85 -7.22 7.93 5.71
CA ILE A 85 -6.74 7.27 4.49
C ILE A 85 -6.56 8.26 3.35
N THR A 86 -7.53 9.15 3.13
CA THR A 86 -7.51 10.06 1.97
C THR A 86 -6.34 11.05 2.01
N ASP A 87 -5.88 11.49 3.19
CA ASP A 87 -4.69 12.35 3.33
C ASP A 87 -3.37 11.60 3.05
N ARG A 88 -3.40 10.26 3.11
CA ARG A 88 -2.24 9.40 2.79
C ARG A 88 -2.19 9.02 1.32
N LEU A 89 -3.18 9.38 0.50
CA LEU A 89 -3.16 9.11 -0.93
C LEU A 89 -2.13 10.02 -1.64
N PRO A 90 -1.40 9.52 -2.65
CA PRO A 90 -0.36 10.30 -3.31
C PRO A 90 -0.92 11.46 -4.15
N SER A 91 -2.22 11.47 -4.46
CA SER A 91 -2.86 12.52 -5.24
C SER A 91 -4.37 12.52 -5.07
N LEU A 92 -5.02 13.66 -5.34
CA LEU A 92 -6.48 13.74 -5.53
C LEU A 92 -6.96 12.96 -6.78
N LEU A 93 -6.03 12.55 -7.65
CA LEU A 93 -6.30 11.68 -8.80
C LEU A 93 -6.14 10.19 -8.47
N THR A 94 -5.89 9.86 -7.20
CA THR A 94 -5.96 8.49 -6.69
C THR A 94 -7.14 8.36 -5.74
N SER A 95 -7.94 7.30 -5.85
CA SER A 95 -9.13 7.12 -5.01
C SER A 95 -9.49 5.65 -4.81
N ALA A 96 -10.11 5.35 -3.66
CA ALA A 96 -10.72 4.05 -3.43
C ALA A 96 -11.89 3.85 -4.40
N THR A 97 -12.03 2.63 -4.94
CA THR A 97 -13.14 2.30 -5.85
C THR A 97 -14.38 1.90 -5.05
N SER A 98 -15.55 2.42 -5.45
CA SER A 98 -16.82 2.12 -4.77
C SER A 98 -17.21 0.63 -4.81
N GLY A 99 -16.70 -0.13 -5.78
CA GLY A 99 -16.93 -1.59 -5.87
C GLY A 99 -16.09 -2.42 -4.91
N PHE A 100 -15.02 -1.84 -4.35
CA PHE A 100 -14.08 -2.52 -3.47
C PHE A 100 -13.25 -1.50 -2.65
N PRO A 101 -13.88 -0.76 -1.71
CA PRO A 101 -13.17 0.17 -0.85
C PRO A 101 -12.54 -0.60 0.32
N VAL A 102 -11.60 -1.50 0.04
CA VAL A 102 -11.03 -2.41 1.05
C VAL A 102 -9.60 -2.02 1.38
N LEU A 103 -9.35 -1.80 2.67
CA LEU A 103 -8.01 -1.77 3.24
C LEU A 103 -7.70 -3.15 3.82
N VAL A 104 -6.57 -3.74 3.43
CA VAL A 104 -6.03 -4.95 4.04
C VAL A 104 -4.81 -4.56 4.86
N SER A 105 -4.86 -4.77 6.18
CA SER A 105 -3.77 -4.43 7.08
C SER A 105 -3.06 -5.68 7.55
N ILE A 106 -1.73 -5.61 7.59
CA ILE A 106 -0.87 -6.66 8.12
C ILE A 106 0.02 -6.02 9.16
N SER A 107 -0.14 -6.43 10.39
CA SER A 107 0.54 -5.86 11.55
C SER A 107 1.39 -6.93 12.21
N PRO A 108 2.67 -7.04 11.83
CA PRO A 108 3.62 -7.88 12.53
C PRO A 108 3.81 -7.45 13.99
N LYS A 109 3.96 -8.41 14.89
CA LYS A 109 4.24 -8.17 16.30
C LYS A 109 5.73 -7.95 16.48
N ALA A 110 6.11 -6.78 16.98
CA ALA A 110 7.50 -6.38 17.13
C ALA A 110 8.35 -7.38 17.95
N ASP A 111 7.76 -8.02 18.96
CA ASP A 111 8.42 -8.97 19.85
C ASP A 111 8.39 -10.44 19.36
N SER A 112 7.87 -10.69 18.16
CA SER A 112 7.69 -12.05 17.64
C SER A 112 8.94 -12.65 17.00
N GLY A 113 9.96 -11.83 16.71
CA GLY A 113 11.14 -12.23 15.95
C GLY A 113 10.85 -12.49 14.46
N PHE A 114 9.71 -12.03 13.95
CA PHE A 114 9.39 -12.12 12.53
C PHE A 114 10.24 -11.15 11.70
N GLY A 115 10.67 -11.62 10.53
CA GLY A 115 11.35 -10.83 9.53
C GLY A 115 11.43 -11.55 8.19
N PHE A 116 12.05 -10.94 7.21
CA PHE A 116 12.34 -11.58 5.93
C PHE A 116 13.52 -10.91 5.25
N GLU A 117 14.19 -11.69 4.41
CA GLU A 117 15.26 -11.23 3.52
C GLU A 117 14.71 -11.11 2.10
N GLY A 118 15.18 -10.10 1.35
CA GLY A 118 14.80 -9.88 -0.04
C GLY A 118 13.40 -9.26 -0.20
N VAL A 119 12.62 -9.64 -1.21
CA VAL A 119 11.26 -9.08 -1.39
C VAL A 119 10.17 -10.02 -0.87
N ALA A 120 9.07 -9.44 -0.41
CA ALA A 120 7.80 -10.14 -0.24
C ALA A 120 6.88 -9.80 -1.42
N MET A 121 6.48 -10.81 -2.19
CA MET A 121 5.44 -10.66 -3.23
C MET A 121 4.07 -10.65 -2.57
N VAL A 122 3.24 -9.68 -2.90
CA VAL A 122 1.88 -9.53 -2.38
C VAL A 122 0.88 -9.63 -3.52
N GLU A 123 -0.14 -10.45 -3.34
CA GLU A 123 -1.26 -10.59 -4.26
C GLU A 123 -2.59 -10.38 -3.53
N LEU A 124 -3.41 -9.48 -4.06
CA LEU A 124 -4.82 -9.34 -3.71
C LEU A 124 -5.66 -9.85 -4.87
N TYR A 125 -6.49 -10.85 -4.61
CA TYR A 125 -7.48 -11.35 -5.54
C TYR A 125 -8.88 -11.07 -5.03
N THR A 126 -9.72 -10.46 -5.87
CA THR A 126 -11.13 -10.21 -5.54
C THR A 126 -12.03 -10.39 -6.75
N LYS A 127 -13.24 -10.93 -6.49
CA LYS A 127 -14.32 -11.02 -7.49
C LYS A 127 -15.18 -9.78 -7.57
N ALA A 128 -15.06 -8.86 -6.61
CA ALA A 128 -15.85 -7.63 -6.56
C ALA A 128 -15.45 -6.63 -7.66
N LEU A 129 -14.20 -6.72 -8.13
CA LEU A 129 -13.70 -5.95 -9.26
C LEU A 129 -13.50 -6.84 -10.49
N HIS A 130 -13.95 -6.33 -11.64
CA HIS A 130 -13.67 -6.92 -12.93
C HIS A 130 -12.48 -6.22 -13.58
N TYR A 131 -11.48 -6.99 -14.03
CA TYR A 131 -10.36 -6.43 -14.74
C TYR A 131 -10.79 -5.94 -16.11
N THR A 132 -10.56 -4.65 -16.38
CA THR A 132 -10.69 -4.05 -17.71
C THR A 132 -9.42 -3.24 -17.98
N PRO A 133 -8.71 -3.43 -19.10
CA PRO A 133 -7.47 -2.69 -19.37
C PRO A 133 -7.59 -1.16 -19.35
N SER A 134 -8.78 -0.62 -19.65
CA SER A 134 -9.04 0.82 -19.62
C SER A 134 -9.27 1.39 -18.22
N ILE A 135 -9.40 0.54 -17.19
CA ILE A 135 -9.60 0.97 -15.81
C ILE A 135 -8.25 0.82 -15.08
N PRO A 136 -7.65 1.92 -14.61
CA PRO A 136 -6.30 1.92 -14.06
C PRO A 136 -6.32 1.48 -12.58
N PHE A 137 -6.73 0.24 -12.33
CA PHE A 137 -6.58 -0.36 -11.01
C PHE A 137 -5.10 -0.62 -10.73
N ARG A 138 -4.64 -0.18 -9.56
CA ARG A 138 -3.26 -0.33 -9.09
C ARG A 138 -3.27 -0.79 -7.63
N LEU A 139 -2.31 -1.66 -7.28
CA LEU A 139 -2.05 -2.08 -5.92
C LEU A 139 -1.11 -1.09 -5.26
N PHE A 140 -1.55 -0.52 -4.15
CA PHE A 140 -0.77 0.38 -3.33
C PHE A 140 -0.45 -0.28 -1.99
N THR A 141 0.68 0.12 -1.41
CA THR A 141 1.00 -0.16 -0.01
C THR A 141 1.36 1.11 0.72
N SER A 142 1.20 1.12 2.03
CA SER A 142 1.76 2.15 2.90
C SER A 142 2.55 1.44 4.01
N HIS A 143 3.53 2.13 4.57
CA HIS A 143 4.31 1.64 5.71
C HIS A 143 4.28 2.67 6.83
N ALA A 144 4.09 2.21 8.07
CA ALA A 144 4.09 3.04 9.29
C ALA A 144 3.21 4.31 9.16
N ASP A 145 1.97 4.13 8.68
CA ASP A 145 1.00 5.21 8.43
C ASP A 145 1.45 6.30 7.43
N GLY A 146 2.48 6.03 6.63
CA GLY A 146 2.97 6.94 5.60
C GLY A 146 2.05 7.08 4.39
N THR A 147 2.50 7.85 3.40
CA THR A 147 1.84 7.96 2.10
C THR A 147 1.78 6.60 1.39
N PHE A 148 0.68 6.33 0.68
CA PHE A 148 0.55 5.15 -0.15
C PHE A 148 1.40 5.25 -1.41
N GLU A 149 2.13 4.17 -1.71
CA GLU A 149 3.00 4.01 -2.87
C GLU A 149 2.47 2.90 -3.78
N ASP A 150 2.47 3.16 -5.10
CA ASP A 150 2.10 2.15 -6.10
C ASP A 150 3.18 1.08 -6.16
N ILE A 151 2.82 -0.17 -5.89
CA ILE A 151 3.71 -1.33 -5.96
C ILE A 151 3.32 -2.30 -7.06
N THR A 152 2.40 -1.91 -7.96
CA THR A 152 1.87 -2.79 -8.99
C THR A 152 2.98 -3.30 -9.90
N THR A 153 3.05 -4.62 -10.05
CA THR A 153 3.91 -5.31 -11.03
C THR A 153 3.10 -6.14 -12.02
N LEU A 154 1.85 -6.46 -11.68
CA LEU A 154 0.92 -7.16 -12.55
C LEU A 154 -0.54 -6.87 -12.16
N THR A 155 -1.38 -6.70 -13.19
CA THR A 155 -2.83 -6.84 -13.12
C THR A 155 -3.28 -7.82 -14.21
N SER A 156 -4.20 -8.74 -13.90
CA SER A 156 -4.60 -9.79 -14.86
C SER A 156 -6.11 -9.97 -15.00
N SER A 157 -6.50 -10.56 -16.14
CA SER A 157 -7.88 -10.67 -16.62
C SER A 157 -8.77 -11.63 -15.83
N GLY A 158 -10.07 -11.33 -15.84
CA GLY A 158 -11.13 -12.06 -15.13
C GLY A 158 -11.63 -11.24 -13.94
N SER A 159 -11.68 -11.87 -12.78
CA SER A 159 -11.72 -11.16 -11.50
C SER A 159 -10.37 -10.48 -11.26
N LEU A 160 -10.37 -9.31 -10.63
CA LEU A 160 -9.13 -8.56 -10.46
C LEU A 160 -8.15 -9.32 -9.57
N ARG A 161 -6.98 -9.58 -10.13
CA ARG A 161 -5.77 -9.97 -9.41
C ARG A 161 -4.79 -8.83 -9.57
N ALA A 162 -4.42 -8.21 -8.46
CA ALA A 162 -3.39 -7.18 -8.41
C ALA A 162 -2.21 -7.73 -7.61
N ARG A 163 -1.01 -7.66 -8.21
CA ARG A 163 0.22 -8.16 -7.61
C ARG A 163 1.25 -7.05 -7.55
N GLY A 164 2.03 -7.07 -6.49
CA GLY A 164 3.19 -6.21 -6.27
C GLY A 164 4.25 -6.92 -5.45
N SER A 165 5.31 -6.19 -5.14
CA SER A 165 6.35 -6.60 -4.20
C SER A 165 6.49 -5.54 -3.12
N THR A 166 7.13 -5.89 -2.01
CA THR A 166 7.49 -4.94 -0.96
C THR A 166 8.73 -5.41 -0.21
N GLY A 167 9.56 -4.46 0.22
CA GLY A 167 10.65 -4.69 1.18
C GLY A 167 10.24 -4.45 2.63
N GLN A 168 8.98 -4.10 2.88
CA GLN A 168 8.46 -3.74 4.21
C GLN A 168 6.96 -4.07 4.33
N PHE A 169 6.40 -4.09 5.53
CA PHE A 169 4.96 -4.32 5.73
C PHE A 169 4.24 -3.09 6.25
N SER A 170 3.07 -2.79 5.68
CA SER A 170 1.89 -2.43 6.46
C SER A 170 0.66 -2.63 5.57
N ASP A 171 -0.09 -1.57 5.27
CA ASP A 171 -1.40 -1.67 4.64
C ASP A 171 -1.31 -1.89 3.14
N PHE A 172 -2.35 -2.50 2.57
CA PHE A 172 -2.53 -2.72 1.13
C PHE A 172 -3.92 -2.32 0.68
N ILE A 173 -3.99 -1.66 -0.47
CA ILE A 173 -5.25 -1.19 -1.04
C ILE A 173 -5.21 -1.21 -2.56
N ILE A 174 -6.35 -1.51 -3.19
CA ILE A 174 -6.51 -1.35 -4.64
C ILE A 174 -7.17 0.00 -4.89
N LEU A 175 -6.48 0.87 -5.61
CA LEU A 175 -6.97 2.21 -5.96
C LEU A 175 -7.21 2.34 -7.46
N LEU A 176 -8.09 3.27 -7.81
CA LEU A 176 -8.11 3.89 -9.14
C LEU A 176 -7.03 4.97 -9.18
N ASP A 177 -6.10 4.87 -10.11
CA ASP A 177 -5.05 5.86 -10.31
C ASP A 177 -5.19 6.50 -11.70
N THR A 178 -5.72 7.73 -11.74
CA THR A 178 -5.92 8.49 -12.97
C THR A 178 -4.90 9.61 -13.13
N ARG A 179 -3.76 9.54 -12.42
CA ARG A 179 -2.66 10.47 -12.62
C ARG A 179 -2.11 10.38 -14.05
N VAL A 180 -1.53 11.48 -14.52
CA VAL A 180 -0.88 11.54 -15.84
C VAL A 180 0.32 10.58 -15.86
N PRO A 181 0.46 9.72 -16.89
CA PRO A 181 1.57 8.78 -17.04
C PRO A 181 2.96 9.32 -16.67
N ASN A 182 3.35 10.45 -17.28
CA ASN A 182 4.68 11.04 -17.07
C ASN A 182 4.90 11.49 -15.62
N THR A 183 3.85 11.93 -14.93
CA THR A 183 3.92 12.26 -13.49
C THR A 183 4.15 10.99 -12.67
N VAL A 184 3.41 9.92 -12.94
CA VAL A 184 3.58 8.63 -12.22
C VAL A 184 4.99 8.07 -12.42
N ILE A 185 5.52 8.12 -13.65
CA ILE A 185 6.87 7.65 -13.96
C ILE A 185 7.92 8.52 -13.25
N GLY A 186 7.77 9.85 -13.32
CA GLY A 186 8.67 10.80 -12.64
C GLY A 186 8.69 10.63 -11.12
N ASP A 187 7.53 10.47 -10.48
CA ASP A 187 7.40 10.21 -9.05
C ASP A 187 8.15 8.93 -8.65
N LYS A 188 8.02 7.85 -9.45
CA LYS A 188 8.73 6.58 -9.19
C LYS A 188 10.24 6.73 -9.28
N VAL A 189 10.76 7.46 -10.26
CA VAL A 189 12.20 7.75 -10.37
C VAL A 189 12.70 8.61 -9.20
N SER A 190 11.88 9.57 -8.74
CA SER A 190 12.18 10.37 -7.56
C SER A 190 12.25 9.49 -6.29
N ASN A 191 11.30 8.58 -6.11
CA ASN A 191 11.27 7.66 -4.96
C ASN A 191 12.48 6.72 -4.94
N ILE A 192 12.91 6.21 -6.11
CA ILE A 192 14.15 5.43 -6.25
C ILE A 192 15.35 6.24 -5.78
N SER A 193 15.48 7.47 -6.29
CA SER A 193 16.58 8.37 -5.93
C SER A 193 16.59 8.70 -4.43
N GLN A 194 15.41 8.95 -3.85
CA GLN A 194 15.26 9.23 -2.43
C GLN A 194 15.61 8.02 -1.57
N THR A 195 15.19 6.81 -1.96
CA THR A 195 15.53 5.57 -1.24
C THR A 195 17.03 5.34 -1.23
N VAL A 196 17.70 5.48 -2.37
CA VAL A 196 19.16 5.38 -2.44
C VAL A 196 19.82 6.43 -1.54
N ASN A 197 19.37 7.69 -1.59
CA ASN A 197 19.94 8.78 -0.81
C ASN A 197 19.72 8.61 0.71
N ASN A 198 18.55 8.15 1.13
CA ASN A 198 18.23 7.94 2.55
C ASN A 198 19.03 6.79 3.18
N ASN A 199 19.45 5.81 2.37
CA ASN A 199 20.20 4.64 2.83
C ASN A 199 21.69 4.69 2.46
N ARG A 200 22.22 5.86 2.05
CA ARG A 200 23.61 6.03 1.59
C ARG A 200 24.65 5.49 2.56
N SER A 201 24.44 5.70 3.86
CA SER A 201 25.38 5.25 4.91
C SER A 201 25.54 3.74 4.94
N ASP A 202 24.51 3.01 4.51
CA ASP A 202 24.41 1.57 4.63
C ASP A 202 24.61 0.86 3.27
N ILE A 203 24.75 1.62 2.18
CA ILE A 203 25.07 1.10 0.85
C ILE A 203 26.58 1.22 0.61
N SER A 204 27.21 0.18 0.08
CA SER A 204 28.64 0.19 -0.25
C SER A 204 28.98 1.27 -1.30
N LEU A 205 30.13 1.92 -1.18
CA LEU A 205 30.53 3.02 -2.09
C LEU A 205 30.56 2.60 -3.57
N VAL A 206 30.89 1.33 -3.84
CA VAL A 206 30.88 0.78 -5.20
C VAL A 206 29.45 0.70 -5.72
N LEU A 207 28.54 0.12 -4.94
CA LEU A 207 27.13 0.00 -5.33
C LEU A 207 26.49 1.39 -5.48
N GLN A 208 26.79 2.34 -4.60
CA GLN A 208 26.33 3.73 -4.72
C GLN A 208 26.65 4.34 -6.09
N GLY A 209 27.89 4.20 -6.57
CA GLY A 209 28.28 4.74 -7.87
C GLY A 209 27.54 4.09 -9.05
N VAL A 210 27.26 2.79 -8.96
CA VAL A 210 26.47 2.07 -9.97
C VAL A 210 25.01 2.52 -9.96
N LEU A 211 24.41 2.65 -8.77
CA LEU A 211 23.04 3.13 -8.61
C LEU A 211 22.89 4.56 -9.17
N ASP A 212 23.83 5.45 -8.87
CA ASP A 212 23.81 6.83 -9.38
C ASP A 212 23.91 6.89 -10.90
N SER A 213 24.80 6.10 -11.49
CA SER A 213 24.90 6.02 -12.94
C SER A 213 23.60 5.52 -13.55
N GLY A 214 23.03 4.42 -13.03
CA GLY A 214 21.81 3.85 -13.59
C GLY A 214 20.59 4.76 -13.42
N ILE A 215 20.47 5.48 -12.30
CA ILE A 215 19.41 6.48 -12.09
C ILE A 215 19.55 7.61 -13.10
N ASN A 216 20.77 8.11 -13.33
CA ASN A 216 21.02 9.14 -14.35
C ASN A 216 20.69 8.63 -15.76
N ASP A 217 20.99 7.38 -16.07
CA ASP A 217 20.66 6.77 -17.38
C ASP A 217 19.14 6.72 -17.59
N ILE A 218 18.36 6.34 -16.56
CA ILE A 218 16.90 6.38 -16.60
C ILE A 218 16.41 7.82 -16.83
N GLN A 219 16.91 8.77 -16.06
CA GLN A 219 16.48 10.18 -16.17
C GLN A 219 16.81 10.78 -17.53
N ASN A 220 17.99 10.49 -18.08
CA ASN A 220 18.42 10.97 -19.40
C ASN A 220 17.55 10.38 -20.52
N ALA A 221 17.20 9.09 -20.44
CA ALA A 221 16.31 8.45 -21.39
C ALA A 221 14.89 9.06 -21.35
N LEU A 222 14.34 9.25 -20.15
CA LEU A 222 13.03 9.87 -19.97
C LEU A 222 13.00 11.34 -20.42
N ALA A 223 14.10 12.07 -20.30
CA ALA A 223 14.19 13.47 -20.74
C ALA A 223 14.06 13.64 -22.27
N ILE A 224 14.21 12.57 -23.04
CA ILE A 224 14.05 12.54 -24.49
C ILE A 224 12.92 11.60 -24.94
N ASP A 225 12.02 11.23 -24.02
CA ASP A 225 10.88 10.33 -24.24
C ASP A 225 11.28 8.94 -24.81
N ASP A 226 12.47 8.43 -24.44
CA ASP A 226 12.95 7.10 -24.84
C ASP A 226 12.66 6.05 -23.75
N ASP A 227 11.40 5.60 -23.67
CA ASP A 227 10.95 4.60 -22.69
C ASP A 227 11.65 3.24 -22.86
N ALA A 228 12.13 2.91 -24.07
CA ALA A 228 12.83 1.67 -24.32
C ALA A 228 14.24 1.69 -23.72
N ALA A 229 14.96 2.80 -23.86
CA ALA A 229 16.24 3.01 -23.18
C ALA A 229 16.05 3.07 -21.65
N ALA A 230 15.03 3.76 -21.17
CA ALA A 230 14.71 3.82 -19.74
C ALA A 230 14.42 2.41 -19.18
N LEU A 231 13.63 1.60 -19.89
CA LEU A 231 13.32 0.22 -19.50
C LEU A 231 14.59 -0.65 -19.46
N THR A 232 15.52 -0.45 -20.40
CA THR A 232 16.80 -1.18 -20.42
C THR A 232 17.68 -0.81 -19.21
N ALA A 233 17.72 0.48 -18.85
CA ALA A 233 18.44 0.95 -17.66
C ALA A 233 17.80 0.42 -16.37
N VAL A 234 16.47 0.41 -16.28
CA VAL A 234 15.73 -0.20 -15.16
C VAL A 234 16.04 -1.69 -15.02
N ASP A 235 15.97 -2.46 -16.11
CA ASP A 235 16.26 -3.91 -16.09
C ASP A 235 17.72 -4.18 -15.65
N SER A 236 18.66 -3.30 -16.05
CA SER A 236 20.06 -3.38 -15.61
C SER A 236 20.21 -3.09 -14.12
N LEU A 237 19.53 -2.06 -13.60
CA LEU A 237 19.54 -1.75 -12.17
C LEU A 237 18.88 -2.85 -11.33
N ILE A 238 17.76 -3.42 -11.80
CA ILE A 238 17.14 -4.57 -11.13
C ILE A 238 18.16 -5.69 -10.99
N SER A 239 18.86 -6.04 -12.07
CA SER A 239 19.89 -7.08 -12.03
C SER A 239 21.03 -6.75 -11.05
N VAL A 240 21.50 -5.50 -11.02
CA VAL A 240 22.55 -5.08 -10.09
C VAL A 240 22.09 -5.21 -8.63
N VAL A 241 20.91 -4.69 -8.29
CA VAL A 241 20.39 -4.70 -6.92
C VAL A 241 20.06 -6.12 -6.47
N ASP A 242 19.49 -6.93 -7.35
CA ASP A 242 19.15 -8.33 -7.07
C ASP A 242 20.40 -9.17 -6.72
N ASN A 243 21.50 -8.95 -7.43
CA ASN A 243 22.78 -9.61 -7.18
C ASN A 243 23.61 -9.00 -6.03
N ALA A 244 23.21 -7.86 -5.47
CA ALA A 244 23.89 -7.26 -4.33
C ALA A 244 23.67 -8.10 -3.07
N SER A 245 24.71 -8.24 -2.24
CA SER A 245 24.62 -8.95 -0.96
C SER A 245 24.11 -8.04 0.15
N GLY A 246 23.67 -8.62 1.27
CA GLY A 246 23.35 -7.88 2.50
C GLY A 246 24.50 -7.04 3.07
N SER A 247 25.75 -7.30 2.65
CA SER A 247 26.91 -6.46 3.00
C SER A 247 27.10 -5.26 2.07
N ASP A 248 26.51 -5.29 0.88
CA ASP A 248 26.51 -4.17 -0.07
C ASP A 248 25.34 -3.22 0.15
N ILE A 249 24.20 -3.77 0.57
CA ILE A 249 22.96 -3.03 0.86
C ILE A 249 22.12 -3.87 1.84
N PRO A 250 21.55 -3.30 2.91
CA PRO A 250 20.70 -4.04 3.84
C PRO A 250 19.55 -4.74 3.11
N ASP A 251 19.42 -6.04 3.33
CA ASP A 251 18.47 -6.90 2.64
C ASP A 251 17.48 -7.61 3.57
N VAL A 252 17.54 -7.34 4.87
CA VAL A 252 16.65 -7.92 5.88
C VAL A 252 15.73 -6.87 6.46
N TRP A 253 14.45 -7.21 6.58
CA TRP A 253 13.46 -6.43 7.32
C TRP A 253 13.09 -7.18 8.59
N LEU A 254 13.06 -6.49 9.74
CA LEU A 254 12.63 -7.05 11.02
C LEU A 254 11.39 -6.32 11.55
N ALA A 255 10.46 -7.07 12.14
CA ALA A 255 9.20 -6.55 12.67
C ALA A 255 9.37 -5.55 13.84
N ASP A 256 10.51 -5.57 14.52
CA ASP A 256 10.84 -4.63 15.59
C ASP A 256 11.32 -3.26 15.06
N GLY A 257 11.49 -3.11 13.74
CA GLY A 257 11.96 -1.89 13.09
C GLY A 257 13.46 -1.64 13.25
N SER A 258 14.23 -2.61 13.78
CA SER A 258 15.67 -2.44 14.01
C SER A 258 16.51 -2.48 12.73
N VAL A 259 15.98 -3.09 11.65
CA VAL A 259 16.66 -3.22 10.36
C VAL A 259 15.69 -2.89 9.23
N VAL A 260 16.15 -2.03 8.31
CA VAL A 260 15.46 -1.66 7.09
C VAL A 260 16.00 -2.49 5.93
N ASN A 261 15.11 -3.03 5.11
CA ASN A 261 15.46 -3.78 3.92
C ASN A 261 15.53 -2.86 2.70
N ALA A 262 16.61 -2.06 2.64
CA ALA A 262 16.83 -1.12 1.55
C ALA A 262 16.86 -1.82 0.18
N LYS A 263 17.41 -3.03 0.09
CA LYS A 263 17.42 -3.85 -1.13
C LYS A 263 16.00 -4.15 -1.61
N GLY A 264 15.15 -4.69 -0.73
CA GLY A 264 13.78 -5.07 -1.06
C GLY A 264 12.90 -3.88 -1.42
N ILE A 265 13.06 -2.74 -0.74
CA ILE A 265 12.36 -1.49 -1.07
C ILE A 265 12.78 -1.00 -2.46
N LEU A 266 14.08 -0.98 -2.74
CA LEU A 266 14.61 -0.53 -4.03
C LEU A 266 14.18 -1.45 -5.19
N LEU A 267 14.21 -2.77 -5.00
CA LEU A 267 13.71 -3.73 -5.99
C LEU A 267 12.22 -3.53 -6.26
N THR A 268 11.43 -3.28 -5.22
CA THR A 268 10.00 -2.98 -5.35
C THR A 268 9.77 -1.76 -6.25
N GLN A 269 10.47 -0.67 -5.97
CA GLN A 269 10.35 0.59 -6.71
C GLN A 269 10.81 0.45 -8.18
N LEU A 270 11.89 -0.29 -8.42
CA LEU A 270 12.37 -0.58 -9.77
C LEU A 270 11.39 -1.46 -10.56
N GLN A 271 10.84 -2.51 -9.93
CA GLN A 271 9.88 -3.42 -10.58
C GLN A 271 8.57 -2.71 -10.92
N THR A 272 8.08 -1.82 -10.06
CA THR A 272 6.87 -1.05 -10.35
C THR A 272 7.11 0.07 -11.38
N LEU A 273 8.31 0.66 -11.43
CA LEU A 273 8.71 1.56 -12.52
C LEU A 273 8.74 0.81 -13.86
N ARG A 274 9.35 -0.38 -13.89
CA ARG A 274 9.36 -1.28 -15.05
C ARG A 274 7.95 -1.58 -15.56
N PHE A 275 7.01 -1.83 -14.64
CA PHE A 275 5.61 -2.05 -14.99
C PHE A 275 4.97 -0.80 -15.60
N SER A 276 5.19 0.38 -15.03
CA SER A 276 4.68 1.65 -15.56
C SER A 276 5.20 1.94 -16.97
N LEU A 277 6.51 1.80 -17.22
CA LEU A 277 7.12 2.01 -18.55
C LEU A 277 6.56 1.09 -19.64
N ARG A 278 5.95 -0.04 -19.27
CA ARG A 278 5.37 -1.00 -20.22
C ARG A 278 3.89 -0.81 -20.46
N THR A 279 3.20 -0.08 -19.59
CA THR A 279 1.73 -0.10 -19.51
C THR A 279 1.07 1.27 -19.57
N LEU A 280 1.82 2.34 -19.37
CA LEU A 280 1.33 3.72 -19.40
C LEU A 280 1.70 4.42 -20.70
#